data_AF-A0A2R6LHS4-F1
#
_entry.id   AF-A0A2R6LHS4-F1
#
_cell.length_a   1.000
_cell.length_b   1.000
_cell.length_c   1.000
_cell.angle_alpha   90.00
_cell.angle_beta   90.00
_cell.angle_gamma   90.00
#
_symmetry.space_group_name_H-M   'P 1'
#
loop_
_entity.id
_entity.type
_entity.pdbx_description
1 polymer ?
#
loop_
_entity_poly.entity_id
_entity_poly.type
_entity_poly.pdbx_seq_one_letter_code
_entity_poly.pdbx_strand_id
1 'polypeptide(L)'
;MKDPVEARADDSEDLYDVAEWEPRTALDNLAVALHAGAIRVARWSLYVLGFVIFLAILAGGAGAIIIDNPFVLGLVVLSVVPAGLLALYVYRTDVTTKEPPTLLAVTFVLAIFFAGFAAVVNGTLSPLQLLPLVGIPLYYYLVVGPIEEIVKLLAVRLYAYRDDRFDSVVDGAVYGAVAGLGFATIENVLYITQNLQGSGALLTAMTVDFAAQFSEAVEAGGGITAVRSLAGPGHVIYSAFAGYYLGLAKFNRENAVPIVIKGLVIAAFIHATYNVLVGLVPGLVALVVPGVPTLVVFFGFVVVYAGLFFYILYRKLQRYRRAYKRAHDGAEDPEEMAPDLAEFEAD
;
A
#
# COMPACT_ATOMS: atom_id res chain seq x y z
N MET A 1 -29.89 -4.17 14.72
CA MET A 1 -30.84 -4.45 15.82
C MET A 1 -31.61 -3.17 16.05
N LYS A 2 -32.93 -3.26 16.26
CA LYS A 2 -33.78 -2.12 16.63
C LYS A 2 -33.88 -2.04 18.16
N ASP A 3 -34.06 -0.84 18.69
CA ASP A 3 -34.28 -0.64 20.13
C ASP A 3 -35.62 -1.30 20.57
N PRO A 4 -35.78 -1.79 21.82
CA PRO A 4 -37.04 -2.39 22.28
C PRO A 4 -38.25 -1.46 22.24
N VAL A 5 -38.05 -0.14 22.34
CA VAL A 5 -39.10 0.87 22.18
C VAL A 5 -39.45 0.99 20.69
N GLU A 6 -38.46 1.18 19.82
CA GLU A 6 -38.64 1.22 18.35
C GLU A 6 -39.29 -0.07 17.81
N ALA A 7 -38.95 -1.23 18.36
CA ALA A 7 -39.47 -2.52 17.92
C ALA A 7 -40.95 -2.77 18.30
N ARG A 8 -41.52 -1.96 19.19
CA ARG A 8 -42.91 -2.09 19.68
C ARG A 8 -43.75 -0.85 19.40
N ALA A 9 -43.13 0.26 19.03
CA ALA A 9 -43.80 1.47 18.60
C ALA A 9 -44.48 1.26 17.23
N ASP A 10 -45.55 2.00 16.99
CA ASP A 10 -46.17 2.10 15.67
C ASP A 10 -45.36 3.08 14.79
N ASP A 11 -45.36 2.88 13.47
CA ASP A 11 -44.58 3.71 12.52
C ASP A 11 -45.04 5.19 12.50
N SER A 12 -46.14 5.51 13.18
CA SER A 12 -46.69 6.86 13.33
C SER A 12 -46.16 7.63 14.55
N GLU A 13 -45.47 6.98 15.49
CA GLU A 13 -44.94 7.61 16.69
C GLU A 13 -43.59 8.30 16.43
N ASP A 14 -43.46 9.56 16.86
CA ASP A 14 -42.21 10.29 16.78
C ASP A 14 -41.29 9.91 17.95
N LEU A 15 -40.25 9.13 17.65
CA LEU A 15 -39.31 8.59 18.64
C LEU A 15 -38.02 9.41 18.77
N TYR A 16 -38.02 10.66 18.29
CA TYR A 16 -36.88 11.57 18.37
C TYR A 16 -36.39 11.76 19.82
N ASP A 17 -35.08 11.55 20.01
CA ASP A 17 -34.36 11.63 21.31
C ASP A 17 -34.80 10.56 22.34
N VAL A 18 -35.55 9.54 21.89
CA VAL A 18 -35.95 8.38 22.71
C VAL A 18 -35.31 7.09 22.18
N ALA A 19 -35.63 6.72 20.94
CA ALA A 19 -35.11 5.52 20.28
C ALA A 19 -34.52 5.82 18.89
N GLU A 20 -34.89 6.97 18.31
CA GLU A 20 -34.37 7.45 17.04
C GLU A 20 -33.75 8.84 17.21
N TRP A 21 -32.78 9.15 16.36
CA TRP A 21 -32.16 10.47 16.35
C TRP A 21 -31.87 10.91 14.92
N GLU A 22 -32.38 12.07 14.56
CA GLU A 22 -32.06 12.79 13.33
C GLU A 22 -31.94 14.30 13.64
N PRO A 23 -31.11 15.06 12.90
CA PRO A 23 -30.87 16.46 13.25
C PRO A 23 -32.11 17.33 13.01
N ARG A 24 -32.78 17.80 14.08
CA ARG A 24 -34.00 18.63 13.99
C ARG A 24 -33.84 20.01 14.64
N THR A 25 -33.04 20.12 15.69
CA THR A 25 -32.87 21.35 16.47
C THR A 25 -31.61 22.12 16.07
N ALA A 26 -31.50 23.37 16.52
CA ALA A 26 -30.27 24.14 16.40
C ALA A 26 -29.08 23.46 17.11
N LEU A 27 -29.34 22.80 18.25
CA LEU A 27 -28.31 22.06 18.99
C LEU A 27 -27.87 20.80 18.23
N ASP A 28 -28.79 20.06 17.61
CA ASP A 28 -28.42 18.90 16.79
C ASP A 28 -27.57 19.33 15.58
N ASN A 29 -28.00 20.38 14.89
CA ASN A 29 -27.27 20.92 13.75
C ASN A 29 -25.87 21.40 14.17
N LEU A 30 -25.75 22.03 15.35
CA LEU A 30 -24.46 22.39 15.94
C LEU A 30 -23.62 21.13 16.23
N ALA A 31 -24.21 20.08 16.81
CA ALA A 31 -23.50 18.84 17.10
C ALA A 31 -22.98 18.15 15.83
N VAL A 32 -23.81 18.06 14.78
CA VAL A 32 -23.40 17.54 13.46
C VAL A 32 -22.29 18.40 12.86
N ALA A 33 -22.41 19.73 12.93
CA ALA A 33 -21.41 20.65 12.41
C ALA A 33 -20.07 20.55 13.16
N LEU A 34 -20.10 20.43 14.49
CA LEU A 34 -18.92 20.24 15.33
C LEU A 34 -18.25 18.90 15.03
N HIS A 35 -19.01 17.82 14.91
CA HIS A 35 -18.49 16.50 14.55
C HIS A 35 -17.85 16.49 13.14
N ALA A 36 -18.54 17.04 12.14
CA ALA A 36 -18.01 17.17 10.78
C ALA A 36 -16.78 18.09 10.72
N GLY A 37 -16.79 19.18 11.49
CA GLY A 37 -15.66 20.10 11.67
C GLY A 37 -14.46 19.40 12.28
N ALA A 38 -14.65 18.65 13.37
CA ALA A 38 -13.60 17.88 14.04
C ALA A 38 -12.97 16.84 13.10
N ILE A 39 -13.78 16.07 12.35
CA ILE A 39 -13.26 15.13 11.34
C ILE A 39 -12.46 15.85 10.26
N ARG A 40 -12.93 17.01 9.79
CA ARG A 40 -12.24 17.80 8.77
C ARG A 40 -10.90 18.32 9.28
N VAL A 41 -10.85 18.87 10.50
CA VAL A 41 -9.63 19.35 11.14
C VAL A 41 -8.64 18.21 11.36
N ALA A 42 -9.09 17.07 11.89
CA ALA A 42 -8.24 15.90 12.09
C ALA A 42 -7.60 15.39 10.77
N ARG A 43 -8.34 15.42 9.67
CA ARG A 43 -7.81 15.06 8.35
C ARG A 43 -6.78 16.08 7.85
N TRP A 44 -7.09 17.36 7.95
CA TRP A 44 -6.17 18.43 7.55
C TRP A 44 -4.88 18.41 8.37
N SER A 45 -4.96 18.12 9.67
CA SER A 45 -3.77 17.98 10.51
C SER A 45 -2.89 16.81 10.05
N LEU A 46 -3.47 15.70 9.58
CA LEU A 46 -2.68 14.59 9.03
C LEU A 46 -1.95 15.00 7.74
N TYR A 47 -2.61 15.69 6.82
CA TYR A 47 -1.96 16.19 5.59
C TYR A 47 -0.83 17.18 5.90
N VAL A 48 -1.10 18.17 6.75
CA VAL A 48 -0.12 19.20 7.13
C VAL A 48 1.04 18.56 7.87
N LEU A 49 0.79 17.68 8.84
CA LEU A 49 1.85 17.03 9.61
C LEU A 49 2.70 16.13 8.72
N GLY A 50 2.09 15.33 7.84
CA GLY A 50 2.83 14.50 6.88
C GLY A 50 3.72 15.34 5.96
N PHE A 51 3.20 16.46 5.45
CA PHE A 51 3.98 17.39 4.63
C PHE A 51 5.12 18.05 5.41
N VAL A 52 4.89 18.49 6.64
CA VAL A 52 5.92 19.08 7.50
C VAL A 52 7.04 18.08 7.82
N ILE A 53 6.68 16.84 8.18
CA ILE A 53 7.68 15.78 8.42
C ILE A 53 8.48 15.50 7.14
N PHE A 54 7.81 15.41 5.99
CA PHE A 54 8.48 15.24 4.70
C PHE A 54 9.48 16.37 4.42
N LEU A 55 9.09 17.64 4.61
CA LEU A 55 10.00 18.78 4.45
C LEU A 55 11.18 18.72 5.44
N ALA A 56 10.94 18.31 6.69
CA ALA A 56 11.99 18.16 7.68
C ALA A 56 13.01 17.08 7.28
N ILE A 57 12.53 15.94 6.76
CA ILE A 57 13.39 14.86 6.24
C ILE A 57 14.22 15.36 5.05
N LEU A 58 13.63 16.09 4.11
CA LEU A 58 14.35 16.65 2.97
C LEU A 58 15.41 17.69 3.38
N ALA A 59 15.06 18.57 4.33
CA ALA A 59 15.97 19.57 4.88
C ALA A 59 17.13 18.97 5.67
N GLY A 60 16.95 17.77 6.24
CA GLY A 60 17.97 17.01 6.98
C GLY A 60 19.11 16.42 6.13
N GLY A 61 19.26 16.84 4.87
CA GLY A 61 20.38 16.46 3.99
C GLY A 61 19.99 15.56 2.81
N ALA A 62 18.84 14.88 2.87
CA ALA A 62 18.40 14.01 1.77
C ALA A 62 18.14 14.79 0.47
N GLY A 63 17.56 15.99 0.54
CA GLY A 63 17.21 16.79 -0.63
C GLY A 63 18.42 17.28 -1.44
N ALA A 64 19.47 17.77 -0.78
CA ALA A 64 20.66 18.30 -1.44
C ALA A 64 21.44 17.21 -2.20
N ILE A 65 21.56 16.01 -1.60
CA ILE A 65 22.33 14.89 -2.17
C ILE A 65 21.70 14.36 -3.47
N ILE A 66 20.37 14.41 -3.59
CA ILE A 66 19.66 13.91 -4.77
C ILE A 66 19.89 14.82 -5.97
N ILE A 67 19.85 16.15 -5.77
CA ILE A 67 19.93 17.14 -6.85
C ILE A 67 21.37 17.21 -7.39
N ASP A 68 22.35 17.11 -6.49
CA ASP A 68 23.74 17.32 -6.85
C ASP A 68 24.46 16.05 -7.35
N ASN A 69 23.80 14.89 -7.36
CA ASN A 69 24.42 13.61 -7.71
C ASN A 69 23.62 12.80 -8.76
N PRO A 70 24.03 12.79 -10.04
CA PRO A 70 23.33 12.06 -11.10
C PRO A 70 23.34 10.54 -10.92
N PHE A 71 24.30 9.98 -10.17
CA PHE A 71 24.33 8.56 -9.83
C PHE A 71 23.21 8.18 -8.87
N VAL A 72 22.93 9.02 -7.86
CA VAL A 72 21.77 8.85 -6.95
C VAL A 72 20.47 8.84 -7.73
N LEU A 73 20.29 9.79 -8.65
CA LEU A 73 19.12 9.86 -9.51
C LEU A 73 18.96 8.59 -10.36
N GLY A 74 20.06 8.08 -10.93
CA GLY A 74 20.06 6.83 -11.70
C GLY A 74 19.61 5.62 -10.87
N LEU A 75 20.10 5.49 -9.64
CA LEU A 75 19.69 4.41 -8.72
C LEU A 75 18.21 4.53 -8.31
N VAL A 76 17.73 5.74 -8.05
CA VAL A 76 16.31 5.99 -7.73
C VAL A 76 15.43 5.56 -8.90
N VAL A 77 15.75 5.96 -10.13
CA VAL A 77 15.02 5.56 -11.33
C VAL A 77 15.03 4.04 -11.49
N LEU A 78 16.19 3.39 -11.35
CA LEU A 78 16.33 1.95 -11.45
C LEU A 78 15.48 1.20 -10.40
N SER A 79 15.32 1.79 -9.21
CA SER A 79 14.50 1.22 -8.13
C SER A 79 12.99 1.38 -8.36
N VAL A 80 12.57 2.49 -8.98
CA VAL A 80 11.16 2.84 -9.17
C VAL A 80 10.56 2.15 -10.40
N VAL A 81 11.34 1.97 -11.48
CA VAL A 81 10.83 1.40 -12.75
C VAL A 81 10.18 0.02 -12.57
N PRO A 82 10.80 -0.98 -11.92
CA PRO A 82 10.18 -2.29 -11.72
C PRO A 82 8.89 -2.22 -10.90
N ALA A 83 8.87 -1.38 -9.86
CA ALA A 83 7.68 -1.15 -9.04
C ALA A 83 6.56 -0.48 -9.85
N GLY A 84 6.91 0.51 -10.68
CA GLY A 84 5.99 1.22 -11.57
C GLY A 84 5.38 0.30 -12.62
N LEU A 85 6.18 -0.58 -13.22
CA LEU A 85 5.68 -1.60 -14.15
C LEU A 85 4.68 -2.55 -13.48
N LEU A 86 4.91 -2.91 -12.21
CA LEU A 86 4.01 -3.76 -11.47
C LEU A 86 2.70 -3.04 -11.10
N ALA A 87 2.78 -1.79 -10.65
CA ALA A 87 1.61 -0.97 -10.38
C ALA A 87 0.79 -0.75 -11.65
N LEU A 88 1.45 -0.50 -12.78
CA LEU A 88 0.82 -0.40 -14.10
C LEU A 88 0.14 -1.71 -14.51
N TYR A 89 0.74 -2.86 -14.21
CA TYR A 89 0.10 -4.16 -14.45
C TYR A 89 -1.18 -4.32 -13.63
N VAL A 90 -1.14 -3.98 -12.33
CA VAL A 90 -2.33 -4.05 -11.46
C VAL A 90 -3.42 -3.12 -12.00
N TYR A 91 -3.09 -1.89 -12.36
CA TYR A 91 -4.00 -0.92 -13.00
C TYR A 91 -4.61 -1.46 -14.31
N ARG A 92 -3.82 -2.10 -15.18
CA ARG A 92 -4.34 -2.68 -16.43
C ARG A 92 -5.14 -3.96 -16.25
N THR A 93 -4.99 -4.64 -15.11
CA THR A 93 -5.76 -5.85 -14.79
C THR A 93 -7.17 -5.51 -14.33
N ASP A 94 -7.40 -4.24 -13.98
CA ASP A 94 -8.72 -3.74 -13.67
C ASP A 94 -9.68 -3.92 -14.84
N VAL A 95 -10.88 -4.39 -14.52
CA VAL A 95 -11.90 -4.78 -15.49
C VAL A 95 -13.19 -3.98 -15.39
N THR A 96 -13.29 -3.10 -14.40
CA THR A 96 -14.44 -2.21 -14.22
C THR A 96 -14.21 -0.94 -15.03
N THR A 97 -13.96 0.18 -14.35
CA THR A 97 -13.70 1.49 -14.93
C THR A 97 -12.23 1.83 -14.79
N LYS A 98 -11.69 2.64 -15.72
CA LYS A 98 -10.30 3.09 -15.59
C LYS A 98 -10.21 4.17 -14.53
N GLU A 99 -9.30 3.98 -13.59
CA GLU A 99 -9.10 4.95 -12.50
C GLU A 99 -8.66 6.33 -12.98
N PRO A 100 -9.23 7.42 -12.42
CA PRO A 100 -8.84 8.77 -12.76
C PRO A 100 -7.33 9.00 -12.47
N PRO A 101 -6.55 9.52 -13.43
CA PRO A 101 -5.12 9.79 -13.22
C PRO A 101 -4.85 10.71 -12.03
N THR A 102 -5.79 11.61 -11.71
CA THR A 102 -5.70 12.51 -10.56
C THR A 102 -5.78 11.77 -9.23
N LEU A 103 -6.64 10.76 -9.10
CA LEU A 103 -6.73 9.96 -7.88
C LEU A 103 -5.48 9.12 -7.67
N LEU A 104 -4.93 8.55 -8.75
CA LEU A 104 -3.65 7.82 -8.71
C LEU A 104 -2.51 8.76 -8.30
N ALA A 105 -2.38 9.93 -8.93
CA ALA A 105 -1.32 10.90 -8.64
C ALA A 105 -1.38 11.40 -7.18
N VAL A 106 -2.57 11.76 -6.69
CA VAL A 106 -2.71 12.21 -5.29
C VAL A 106 -2.41 11.07 -4.31
N THR A 107 -2.83 9.84 -4.60
CA THR A 107 -2.52 8.67 -3.76
C THR A 107 -1.01 8.43 -3.68
N PHE A 108 -0.30 8.52 -4.81
CA PHE A 108 1.15 8.41 -4.87
C PHE A 108 1.85 9.49 -4.02
N VAL A 109 1.46 10.76 -4.19
CA VAL A 109 2.05 11.89 -3.45
C VAL A 109 1.74 11.81 -1.95
N LEU A 110 0.52 11.44 -1.58
CA LEU A 110 0.16 11.27 -0.16
C LEU A 110 0.96 10.14 0.49
N ALA A 111 1.22 9.04 -0.23
CA ALA A 111 2.05 7.96 0.30
C ALA A 111 3.50 8.42 0.54
N ILE A 112 4.05 9.29 -0.33
CA ILE A 112 5.37 9.92 -0.11
C ILE A 112 5.36 10.76 1.18
N PHE A 113 4.37 11.63 1.34
CA PHE A 113 4.30 12.49 2.54
C PHE A 113 4.12 11.68 3.81
N PHE A 114 3.26 10.66 3.76
CA PHE A 114 2.93 9.86 4.92
C PHE A 114 4.05 8.87 5.29
N ALA A 115 4.93 8.49 4.37
CA ALA A 115 6.11 7.69 4.70
C ALA A 115 6.94 8.30 5.85
N GLY A 116 6.92 9.63 5.99
CA GLY A 116 7.52 10.32 7.14
C GLY A 116 6.97 9.88 8.50
N PHE A 117 5.68 9.56 8.60
CA PHE A 117 5.11 9.00 9.84
C PHE A 117 5.74 7.66 10.20
N ALA A 118 5.90 6.78 9.20
CA ALA A 118 6.56 5.50 9.41
C ALA A 118 8.03 5.71 9.81
N ALA A 119 8.75 6.60 9.14
CA ALA A 119 10.14 6.91 9.49
C ALA A 119 10.31 7.37 10.94
N VAL A 120 9.43 8.26 11.44
CA VAL A 120 9.46 8.74 12.83
C VAL A 120 9.17 7.61 13.82
N VAL A 121 8.11 6.83 13.58
CA VAL A 121 7.71 5.74 14.49
C VAL A 121 8.74 4.62 14.50
N ASN A 122 9.18 4.17 13.33
CA ASN A 122 10.22 3.16 13.15
C ASN A 122 11.52 3.62 13.84
N GLY A 123 11.96 4.86 13.60
CA GLY A 123 13.15 5.42 14.24
C GLY A 123 13.05 5.42 15.78
N THR A 124 11.91 5.84 16.33
CA THR A 124 11.68 5.89 17.78
C THR A 124 11.69 4.49 18.42
N LEU A 125 11.16 3.49 17.72
CA LEU A 125 11.07 2.11 18.21
C LEU A 125 12.24 1.21 17.77
N SER A 126 13.24 1.78 17.08
CA SER A 126 14.44 1.08 16.64
C SER A 126 15.25 0.40 17.77
N PRO A 127 15.24 0.85 19.04
CA PRO A 127 15.92 0.14 20.13
C PRO A 127 15.42 -1.30 20.36
N LEU A 128 14.22 -1.66 19.90
CA LEU A 128 13.73 -3.05 19.94
C LEU A 128 14.65 -4.03 19.19
N GLN A 129 15.39 -3.55 18.19
CA GLN A 129 16.35 -4.35 17.43
C GLN A 129 17.53 -4.83 18.29
N LEU A 130 17.81 -4.16 19.42
CA LEU A 130 18.92 -4.49 20.31
C LEU A 130 18.70 -5.77 21.13
N LEU A 131 17.48 -6.30 21.14
CA LEU A 131 17.19 -7.58 21.79
C LEU A 131 17.95 -8.71 21.08
N PRO A 132 18.82 -9.47 21.78
CA PRO A 132 19.61 -10.51 21.16
C PRO A 132 18.74 -11.55 20.46
N LEU A 133 19.18 -12.01 19.28
CA LEU A 133 18.59 -13.08 18.46
C LEU A 133 17.19 -12.80 17.89
N VAL A 134 16.29 -12.15 18.65
CA VAL A 134 14.88 -11.95 18.27
C VAL A 134 14.52 -10.49 17.95
N GLY A 135 15.37 -9.53 18.31
CA GLY A 135 15.06 -8.09 18.18
C GLY A 135 14.77 -7.65 16.75
N ILE A 136 15.61 -8.05 15.80
CA ILE A 136 15.44 -7.69 14.38
C ILE A 136 14.13 -8.27 13.79
N PRO A 137 13.86 -9.59 13.89
CA PRO A 137 12.57 -10.13 13.45
C PRO A 137 11.38 -9.46 14.15
N LEU A 138 11.43 -9.30 15.48
CA LEU A 138 10.35 -8.70 16.25
C LEU A 138 10.06 -7.27 15.79
N TYR A 139 11.10 -6.48 15.57
CA TYR A 139 10.99 -5.12 15.06
C TYR A 139 10.35 -5.09 13.67
N TYR A 140 10.70 -6.00 12.76
CA TYR A 140 10.05 -6.07 11.45
C TYR A 140 8.57 -6.45 11.54
N TYR A 141 8.21 -7.45 12.35
CA TYR A 141 6.82 -7.93 12.45
C TYR A 141 5.90 -7.04 13.28
N LEU A 142 6.42 -6.37 14.31
CA LEU A 142 5.59 -5.57 15.23
C LEU A 142 5.63 -4.07 14.93
N VAL A 143 6.68 -3.59 14.27
CA VAL A 143 6.87 -2.16 14.00
C VAL A 143 6.85 -1.89 12.50
N VAL A 144 7.90 -2.28 11.77
CA VAL A 144 8.09 -1.86 10.37
C VAL A 144 6.93 -2.29 9.48
N GLY A 145 6.62 -3.59 9.43
CA GLY A 145 5.55 -4.12 8.58
C GLY A 145 4.19 -3.47 8.89
N PRO A 146 3.69 -3.53 10.14
CA PRO A 146 2.40 -2.94 10.49
C PRO A 146 2.32 -1.43 10.26
N ILE A 147 3.30 -0.66 10.75
CA ILE A 147 3.27 0.80 10.69
C ILE A 147 3.31 1.27 9.24
N GLU A 148 4.18 0.69 8.42
CA GLU A 148 4.28 1.09 7.02
C GLU A 148 3.03 0.75 6.21
N GLU A 149 2.45 -0.44 6.39
CA GLU A 149 1.22 -0.79 5.67
C GLU A 149 0.03 0.05 6.14
N ILE A 150 -0.06 0.41 7.43
CA ILE A 150 -1.09 1.33 7.95
C ILE A 150 -0.96 2.70 7.28
N VAL A 151 0.25 3.23 7.20
CA VAL A 151 0.54 4.56 6.64
C VAL A 151 0.26 4.60 5.12
N LYS A 152 0.62 3.53 4.38
CA LYS A 152 0.29 3.40 2.96
C LYS A 152 -1.23 3.32 2.75
N LEU A 153 -1.93 2.53 3.57
CA LEU A 153 -3.38 2.41 3.49
C LEU A 153 -4.09 3.72 3.90
N LEU A 154 -3.52 4.48 4.83
CA LEU A 154 -4.00 5.79 5.24
C LEU A 154 -4.01 6.78 4.06
N ALA A 155 -2.98 6.77 3.20
CA ALA A 155 -2.94 7.60 2.00
C ALA A 155 -4.14 7.33 1.07
N VAL A 156 -4.49 6.06 0.87
CA VAL A 156 -5.68 5.65 0.11
C VAL A 156 -6.97 6.06 0.82
N ARG A 157 -7.06 5.78 2.13
CA ARG A 157 -8.27 5.97 2.94
C ARG A 157 -8.69 7.43 3.06
N LEU A 158 -7.72 8.35 3.11
CA LEU A 158 -7.98 9.77 3.30
C LEU A 158 -8.39 10.49 2.02
N TYR A 159 -8.11 9.95 0.84
CA TYR A 159 -8.43 10.57 -0.44
C TYR A 159 -9.27 9.65 -1.35
N ALA A 160 -8.63 8.75 -2.11
CA ALA A 160 -9.29 7.93 -3.14
C ALA A 160 -10.49 7.13 -2.62
N TYR A 161 -10.41 6.55 -1.42
CA TYR A 161 -11.51 5.77 -0.82
C TYR A 161 -12.82 6.57 -0.66
N ARG A 162 -12.71 7.89 -0.52
CA ARG A 162 -13.83 8.80 -0.31
C ARG A 162 -14.43 9.34 -1.60
N ASP A 163 -13.80 9.08 -2.73
CA ASP A 163 -14.32 9.47 -4.04
C ASP A 163 -15.39 8.46 -4.47
N ASP A 164 -16.43 8.95 -5.14
CA ASP A 164 -17.53 8.12 -5.63
C ASP A 164 -17.08 7.24 -6.81
N ARG A 165 -15.98 7.62 -7.48
CA ARG A 165 -15.37 6.83 -8.57
C ARG A 165 -14.59 5.62 -8.07
N PHE A 166 -14.33 5.50 -6.77
CA PHE A 166 -13.89 4.23 -6.18
C PHE A 166 -15.16 3.38 -6.03
N ASP A 167 -15.46 2.60 -7.06
CA ASP A 167 -16.71 1.89 -7.26
C ASP A 167 -16.56 0.35 -7.31
N SER A 168 -15.34 -0.16 -7.16
CA SER A 168 -15.07 -1.59 -7.16
C SER A 168 -14.07 -2.07 -6.09
N VAL A 169 -14.03 -3.38 -5.84
CA VAL A 169 -13.04 -3.98 -4.91
C VAL A 169 -11.62 -3.91 -5.48
N VAL A 170 -11.49 -3.97 -6.81
CA VAL A 170 -10.18 -3.99 -7.49
C VAL A 170 -9.52 -2.63 -7.45
N ASP A 171 -10.29 -1.54 -7.47
CA ASP A 171 -9.86 -0.16 -7.25
C ASP A 171 -8.99 -0.06 -6.00
N GLY A 172 -9.44 -0.70 -4.92
CA GLY A 172 -8.67 -0.79 -3.68
C GLY A 172 -7.27 -1.36 -3.89
N ALA A 173 -7.14 -2.43 -4.67
CA ALA A 173 -5.85 -3.02 -5.01
C ALA A 173 -5.00 -2.10 -5.90
N VAL A 174 -5.62 -1.37 -6.84
CA VAL A 174 -4.95 -0.39 -7.70
C VAL A 174 -4.41 0.78 -6.89
N TYR A 175 -5.25 1.42 -6.07
CA TYR A 175 -4.81 2.50 -5.19
C TYR A 175 -3.80 2.03 -4.14
N GLY A 176 -3.95 0.81 -3.63
CA GLY A 176 -2.97 0.17 -2.75
C GLY A 176 -1.62 -0.01 -3.44
N ALA A 177 -1.59 -0.50 -4.68
CA ALA A 177 -0.38 -0.63 -5.49
C ALA A 177 0.32 0.73 -5.71
N VAL A 178 -0.46 1.78 -6.00
CA VAL A 178 0.06 3.13 -6.21
C VAL A 178 0.59 3.76 -4.91
N ALA A 179 -0.09 3.53 -3.78
CA ALA A 179 0.43 3.95 -2.48
C ALA A 179 1.75 3.24 -2.13
N GLY A 180 1.84 1.93 -2.40
CA GLY A 180 3.07 1.16 -2.26
C GLY A 180 4.21 1.71 -3.14
N LEU A 181 3.91 2.09 -4.38
CA LEU A 181 4.87 2.72 -5.30
C LEU A 181 5.39 4.07 -4.78
N GLY A 182 4.50 4.94 -4.29
CA GLY A 182 4.88 6.23 -3.70
C GLY A 182 5.77 6.07 -2.47
N PHE A 183 5.39 5.15 -1.58
CA PHE A 183 6.19 4.82 -0.40
C PHE A 183 7.59 4.29 -0.78
N ALA A 184 7.65 3.30 -1.68
CA ALA A 184 8.92 2.74 -2.13
C ALA A 184 9.82 3.80 -2.77
N THR A 185 9.24 4.76 -3.50
CA THR A 185 10.01 5.85 -4.13
C THR A 185 10.78 6.67 -3.09
N ILE A 186 10.10 7.17 -2.06
CA ILE A 186 10.76 8.00 -1.04
C ILE A 186 11.67 7.17 -0.13
N GLU A 187 11.25 5.96 0.22
CA GLU A 187 12.05 5.06 1.04
C GLU A 187 13.38 4.70 0.35
N ASN A 188 13.35 4.36 -0.93
CA ASN A 188 14.54 4.06 -1.71
C ASN A 188 15.48 5.26 -1.80
N VAL A 189 14.93 6.45 -2.02
CA VAL A 189 15.68 7.71 -2.00
C VAL A 189 16.40 7.88 -0.65
N LEU A 190 15.71 7.67 0.47
CA LEU A 190 16.28 7.83 1.80
C LEU A 190 17.35 6.77 2.09
N TYR A 191 17.11 5.50 1.76
CA TYR A 191 18.13 4.46 1.91
C TYR A 191 19.36 4.74 1.05
N ILE A 192 19.21 5.07 -0.23
CA ILE A 192 20.34 5.36 -1.12
C ILE A 192 21.17 6.52 -0.57
N THR A 193 20.51 7.63 -0.20
CA THR A 193 21.21 8.83 0.31
C THR A 193 21.88 8.59 1.66
N GLN A 194 21.28 7.84 2.59
CA GLN A 194 21.88 7.51 3.88
C GLN A 194 23.11 6.60 3.75
N ASN A 195 23.03 5.59 2.87
CA ASN A 195 24.15 4.66 2.67
C ASN A 195 25.35 5.33 1.96
N LEU A 196 25.08 6.25 1.04
CA LEU A 196 26.14 6.99 0.34
C LEU A 196 26.85 8.02 1.23
N GLN A 197 26.19 8.56 2.25
CA GLN A 197 26.84 9.43 3.25
C GLN A 197 27.79 8.66 4.17
N GLY A 198 27.47 7.39 4.48
CA GLY A 198 28.31 6.51 5.31
C GLY A 198 29.46 5.85 4.56
N SER A 199 29.45 5.89 3.23
CA SER A 199 30.47 5.30 2.37
C SER A 199 31.36 6.40 1.80
N GLY A 200 32.69 6.24 1.76
CA GLY A 200 33.60 7.19 1.08
C GLY A 200 33.32 7.40 -0.43
N ALA A 201 32.31 6.71 -0.97
CA ALA A 201 31.84 6.72 -2.35
C ALA A 201 31.43 8.11 -2.88
N LEU A 202 31.03 9.05 -2.02
CA LEU A 202 30.71 10.41 -2.46
C LEU A 202 31.92 11.13 -3.07
N LEU A 203 33.15 10.79 -2.64
CA LEU A 203 34.38 11.39 -3.16
C LEU A 203 34.78 10.85 -4.55
N THR A 204 34.33 9.64 -4.90
CA THR A 204 34.60 8.99 -6.21
C THR A 204 33.56 9.38 -7.28
N ALA A 205 32.40 9.92 -6.86
CA ALA A 205 31.24 10.15 -7.72
C ALA A 205 31.43 11.21 -8.82
N MET A 206 32.52 11.99 -8.79
CA MET A 206 32.77 13.08 -9.74
C MET A 206 33.68 12.73 -10.93
N THR A 207 34.23 11.52 -11.01
CA THR A 207 35.28 11.20 -12.01
C THR A 207 35.15 9.85 -12.72
N VAL A 208 34.13 9.04 -12.43
CA VAL A 208 34.01 7.65 -12.91
C VAL A 208 32.66 7.41 -13.61
N ASP A 209 32.62 6.54 -14.63
CA ASP A 209 31.38 6.14 -15.32
C ASP A 209 30.44 5.32 -14.43
N PHE A 210 29.12 5.45 -14.65
CA PHE A 210 28.05 4.86 -13.84
C PHE A 210 28.22 3.35 -13.63
N ALA A 211 28.64 2.64 -14.68
CA ALA A 211 28.84 1.19 -14.64
C ALA A 211 29.96 0.76 -13.68
N ALA A 212 31.06 1.51 -13.62
CA ALA A 212 32.17 1.23 -12.72
C ALA A 212 31.81 1.57 -11.27
N GLN A 213 31.07 2.67 -11.03
CA GLN A 213 30.55 3.02 -9.70
C GLN A 213 29.56 1.96 -9.17
N PHE A 214 28.69 1.44 -10.03
CA PHE A 214 27.76 0.38 -9.66
C PHE A 214 28.49 -0.92 -9.32
N SER A 215 29.51 -1.31 -10.09
CA SER A 215 30.34 -2.50 -9.82
C SER A 215 31.07 -2.40 -8.49
N GLU A 216 31.69 -1.25 -8.18
CA GLU A 216 32.39 -1.01 -6.91
C GLU A 216 31.44 -1.01 -5.72
N ALA A 217 30.27 -0.37 -5.84
CA ALA A 217 29.23 -0.37 -4.80
C ALA A 217 28.71 -1.79 -4.51
N VAL A 218 28.66 -2.65 -5.53
CA VAL A 218 28.27 -4.06 -5.41
C VAL A 218 29.38 -4.90 -4.76
N GLU A 219 30.65 -4.69 -5.12
CA GLU A 219 31.81 -5.44 -4.60
C GLU A 219 32.21 -5.06 -3.18
N ALA A 220 32.10 -3.79 -2.79
CA ALA A 220 32.55 -3.27 -1.49
C ALA A 220 31.69 -3.73 -0.28
N GLY A 221 30.77 -4.69 -0.45
CA GLY A 221 29.93 -5.22 0.63
C GLY A 221 28.82 -4.28 1.15
N GLY A 222 28.89 -2.98 0.83
CA GLY A 222 27.79 -2.00 1.03
C GLY A 222 26.60 -2.20 0.08
N GLY A 223 26.77 -3.04 -0.94
CA GLY A 223 25.80 -3.30 -2.00
C GLY A 223 24.49 -3.93 -1.54
N ILE A 224 24.45 -4.71 -0.47
CA ILE A 224 23.19 -5.37 -0.05
C ILE A 224 22.14 -4.34 0.39
N THR A 225 22.52 -3.21 0.97
CA THR A 225 21.57 -2.15 1.38
C THR A 225 21.18 -1.23 0.22
N ALA A 226 22.11 -0.89 -0.68
CA ALA A 226 21.79 -0.12 -1.89
C ALA A 226 20.95 -0.95 -2.89
N VAL A 227 21.22 -2.25 -3.03
CA VAL A 227 20.47 -3.19 -3.87
C VAL A 227 19.15 -3.58 -3.20
N ARG A 228 19.05 -3.53 -1.85
CA ARG A 228 17.76 -3.59 -1.13
C ARG A 228 16.80 -2.49 -1.56
N SER A 229 17.28 -1.33 -2.00
CA SER A 229 16.39 -0.31 -2.56
C SER A 229 15.70 -0.79 -3.85
N LEU A 230 16.26 -1.78 -4.56
CA LEU A 230 15.60 -2.42 -5.71
C LEU A 230 14.45 -3.37 -5.31
N ALA A 231 14.15 -3.51 -4.01
CA ALA A 231 13.01 -4.25 -3.47
C ALA A 231 11.65 -3.55 -3.65
N GLY A 232 11.61 -2.36 -4.27
CA GLY A 232 10.41 -1.57 -4.51
C GLY A 232 9.18 -2.34 -5.04
N PRO A 233 9.31 -3.39 -5.89
CA PRO A 233 8.17 -4.22 -6.30
C PRO A 233 7.40 -4.87 -5.14
N GLY A 234 8.08 -5.19 -4.03
CA GLY A 234 7.44 -5.77 -2.84
C GLY A 234 6.37 -4.86 -2.26
N HIS A 235 6.67 -3.57 -2.08
CA HIS A 235 5.74 -2.58 -1.51
C HIS A 235 4.46 -2.47 -2.34
N VAL A 236 4.57 -2.52 -3.66
CA VAL A 236 3.42 -2.53 -4.58
C VAL A 236 2.54 -3.76 -4.34
N ILE A 237 3.13 -4.94 -4.18
CA ILE A 237 2.38 -6.19 -3.93
C ILE A 237 1.69 -6.14 -2.57
N TYR A 238 2.43 -5.84 -1.50
CA TYR A 238 1.91 -5.88 -0.13
C TYR A 238 0.77 -4.88 0.06
N SER A 239 0.95 -3.65 -0.44
CA SER A 239 -0.07 -2.62 -0.32
C SER A 239 -1.25 -2.87 -1.27
N ALA A 240 -1.07 -3.55 -2.41
CA ALA A 240 -2.20 -4.02 -3.21
C ALA A 240 -3.04 -5.09 -2.48
N PHE A 241 -2.42 -5.95 -1.66
CA PHE A 241 -3.18 -6.85 -0.78
C PHE A 241 -4.01 -6.07 0.24
N ALA A 242 -3.39 -5.15 1.00
CA ALA A 242 -4.10 -4.32 1.97
C ALA A 242 -5.22 -3.51 1.30
N GLY A 243 -4.92 -2.92 0.15
CA GLY A 243 -5.82 -2.16 -0.69
C GLY A 243 -7.02 -2.97 -1.17
N TYR A 244 -6.84 -4.21 -1.63
CA TYR A 244 -7.95 -5.08 -2.03
C TYR A 244 -8.95 -5.28 -0.88
N TYR A 245 -8.46 -5.52 0.34
CA TYR A 245 -9.31 -5.69 1.50
C TYR A 245 -9.98 -4.37 1.93
N LEU A 246 -9.31 -3.23 1.75
CA LEU A 246 -9.97 -1.93 1.91
C LEU A 246 -11.10 -1.73 0.91
N GLY A 247 -10.89 -2.08 -0.37
CA GLY A 247 -11.95 -2.08 -1.39
C GLY A 247 -13.10 -2.98 -1.00
N LEU A 248 -12.81 -4.21 -0.54
CA LEU A 248 -13.84 -5.14 -0.07
C LEU A 248 -14.64 -4.59 1.12
N ALA A 249 -13.98 -3.89 2.05
CA ALA A 249 -14.62 -3.26 3.19
C ALA A 249 -15.58 -2.13 2.78
N LYS A 250 -15.33 -1.43 1.65
CA LYS A 250 -16.21 -0.37 1.14
C LYS A 250 -17.62 -0.89 0.85
N PHE A 251 -17.71 -2.11 0.31
CA PHE A 251 -18.96 -2.78 -0.05
C PHE A 251 -19.51 -3.70 1.06
N ASN A 252 -18.83 -3.80 2.20
CA ASN A 252 -19.20 -4.66 3.32
C ASN A 252 -19.16 -3.87 4.64
N ARG A 253 -20.01 -2.83 4.76
CA ARG A 253 -19.93 -1.81 5.82
C ARG A 253 -20.01 -2.38 7.23
N GLU A 254 -20.88 -3.36 7.46
CA GLU A 254 -21.04 -4.02 8.77
C GLU A 254 -19.76 -4.71 9.25
N ASN A 255 -19.00 -5.28 8.32
CA ASN A 255 -17.77 -6.02 8.60
C ASN A 255 -16.51 -5.26 8.16
N ALA A 256 -16.61 -3.95 7.91
CA ALA A 256 -15.55 -3.17 7.29
C ALA A 256 -14.25 -3.21 8.12
N VAL A 257 -14.36 -3.07 9.45
CA VAL A 257 -13.20 -3.05 10.35
C VAL A 257 -12.46 -4.40 10.37
N PRO A 258 -13.12 -5.55 10.64
CA PRO A 258 -12.46 -6.86 10.54
C PRO A 258 -11.82 -7.14 9.18
N ILE A 259 -12.46 -6.71 8.08
CA ILE A 259 -11.93 -6.90 6.72
C ILE A 259 -10.65 -6.09 6.52
N VAL A 260 -10.63 -4.82 6.94
CA VAL A 260 -9.43 -3.96 6.85
C VAL A 260 -8.29 -4.53 7.71
N ILE A 261 -8.58 -4.94 8.95
CA ILE A 261 -7.59 -5.55 9.84
C ILE A 261 -6.99 -6.80 9.20
N LYS A 262 -7.82 -7.67 8.62
CA LYS A 262 -7.35 -8.87 7.90
C LYS A 262 -6.39 -8.50 6.76
N GLY A 263 -6.72 -7.47 5.99
CA GLY A 263 -5.87 -6.97 4.91
C GLY A 263 -4.51 -6.47 5.40
N LEU A 264 -4.52 -5.63 6.44
CA LEU A 264 -3.30 -5.09 7.06
C LEU A 264 -2.43 -6.18 7.67
N VAL A 265 -3.02 -7.15 8.39
CA VAL A 265 -2.27 -8.27 8.98
C VAL A 265 -1.60 -9.11 7.89
N ILE A 266 -2.30 -9.43 6.80
CA ILE A 266 -1.71 -10.18 5.68
C ILE A 266 -0.58 -9.38 5.04
N ALA A 267 -0.80 -8.11 4.72
CA ALA A 267 0.21 -7.26 4.08
C ALA A 267 1.44 -7.08 4.98
N ALA A 268 1.24 -6.73 6.26
CA ALA A 268 2.31 -6.56 7.23
C ALA A 268 3.10 -7.84 7.47
N PHE A 269 2.43 -9.00 7.52
CA PHE A 269 3.11 -10.29 7.67
C PHE A 269 3.98 -10.61 6.46
N ILE A 270 3.46 -10.47 5.24
CA ILE A 270 4.23 -10.72 4.01
C ILE A 270 5.40 -9.74 3.90
N HIS A 271 5.19 -8.48 4.24
CA HIS A 271 6.23 -7.47 4.22
C HIS A 271 7.32 -7.76 5.28
N ALA A 272 6.95 -8.00 6.54
CA ALA A 272 7.91 -8.31 7.59
C ALA A 272 8.69 -9.61 7.31
N THR A 273 8.02 -10.62 6.75
CA THR A 273 8.67 -11.85 6.28
C THR A 273 9.73 -11.55 5.24
N TYR A 274 9.44 -10.68 4.27
CA TYR A 274 10.44 -10.24 3.29
C TYR A 274 11.65 -9.58 3.97
N ASN A 275 11.41 -8.63 4.88
CA ASN A 275 12.48 -7.89 5.56
C ASN A 275 13.42 -8.81 6.36
N VAL A 276 12.88 -9.85 6.99
CA VAL A 276 13.67 -10.89 7.66
C VAL A 276 14.43 -11.75 6.64
N LEU A 277 13.72 -12.36 5.70
CA LEU A 277 14.29 -13.36 4.80
C LEU A 277 15.32 -12.77 3.83
N VAL A 278 15.12 -11.54 3.36
CA VAL A 278 16.07 -10.89 2.45
C VAL A 278 17.43 -10.66 3.12
N GLY A 279 17.47 -10.53 4.45
CA GLY A 279 18.71 -10.42 5.22
C GLY A 279 19.39 -11.75 5.54
N LEU A 280 18.67 -12.87 5.48
CA LEU A 280 19.15 -14.20 5.88
C LEU A 280 19.43 -15.12 4.69
N VAL A 281 18.48 -15.22 3.77
CA VAL A 281 18.48 -16.22 2.70
C VAL A 281 19.71 -16.11 1.78
N PRO A 282 20.12 -14.91 1.30
CA PRO A 282 21.29 -14.81 0.44
C PRO A 282 22.58 -15.31 1.10
N GLY A 283 22.76 -15.01 2.39
CA GLY A 283 23.92 -15.48 3.15
C GLY A 283 23.91 -16.99 3.37
N LEU A 284 22.76 -17.56 3.76
CA LEU A 284 22.62 -18.99 3.97
C LEU A 284 22.84 -19.81 2.68
N VAL A 285 22.29 -19.34 1.56
CA VAL A 285 22.47 -20.02 0.26
C VAL A 285 23.93 -19.94 -0.19
N ALA A 286 24.62 -18.83 0.03
CA ALA A 286 26.04 -18.70 -0.31
C ALA A 286 26.94 -19.69 0.46
N LEU A 287 26.54 -20.15 1.66
CA LEU A 287 27.25 -21.19 2.41
C LEU A 287 27.08 -22.59 1.81
N VAL A 288 25.94 -22.85 1.17
CA VAL A 288 25.57 -24.18 0.64
C VAL A 288 25.95 -24.31 -0.85
N VAL A 289 25.93 -23.21 -1.59
CA VAL A 289 26.24 -23.15 -3.02
C VAL A 289 27.44 -22.22 -3.24
N PRO A 290 28.67 -22.67 -2.92
CA PRO A 290 29.85 -21.85 -3.07
C PRO A 290 30.10 -21.51 -4.55
N GLY A 291 30.54 -20.27 -4.81
CA GLY A 291 30.89 -19.79 -6.16
C GLY A 291 29.79 -19.01 -6.89
N VAL A 292 28.56 -18.94 -6.34
CA VAL A 292 27.51 -18.06 -6.88
C VAL A 292 27.61 -16.67 -6.25
N PRO A 293 27.64 -15.58 -7.03
CA PRO A 293 27.67 -14.22 -6.48
C PRO A 293 26.45 -13.94 -5.59
N THR A 294 26.65 -13.36 -4.40
CA THR A 294 25.57 -13.04 -3.45
C THR A 294 24.47 -12.17 -4.07
N LEU A 295 24.85 -11.30 -5.02
CA LEU A 295 23.91 -10.47 -5.77
C LEU A 295 22.93 -11.31 -6.62
N VAL A 296 23.42 -12.37 -7.28
CA VAL A 296 22.58 -13.28 -8.08
C VAL A 296 21.59 -14.01 -7.17
N VAL A 297 22.07 -14.48 -6.01
CA VAL A 297 21.21 -15.13 -5.01
C VAL A 297 20.15 -14.16 -4.47
N PHE A 298 20.54 -12.92 -4.18
CA PHE A 298 19.63 -11.87 -3.74
C PHE A 298 18.52 -11.62 -4.77
N PHE A 299 18.88 -11.36 -6.04
CA PHE A 299 17.88 -11.12 -7.08
C PHE A 299 16.99 -12.35 -7.32
N GLY A 300 17.57 -13.55 -7.30
CA GLY A 300 16.82 -14.81 -7.35
C GLY A 300 15.79 -14.90 -6.22
N PHE A 301 16.20 -14.59 -4.99
CA PHE A 301 15.28 -14.52 -3.84
C PHE A 301 14.17 -13.49 -4.05
N VAL A 302 14.50 -12.26 -4.49
CA VAL A 302 13.50 -11.21 -4.72
C VAL A 302 12.50 -11.62 -5.78
N VAL A 303 12.96 -12.18 -6.91
CA VAL A 303 12.10 -12.66 -8.00
C VAL A 303 11.18 -13.77 -7.52
N VAL A 304 11.70 -14.75 -6.78
CA VAL A 304 10.89 -15.87 -6.25
C VAL A 304 9.88 -15.37 -5.24
N TYR A 305 10.29 -14.54 -4.28
CA TYR A 305 9.43 -14.04 -3.22
C TYR A 305 8.33 -13.13 -3.76
N ALA A 306 8.71 -12.10 -4.54
CA ALA A 306 7.77 -11.20 -5.16
C ALA A 306 6.87 -11.93 -6.16
N GLY A 307 7.42 -12.84 -6.96
CA GLY A 307 6.67 -13.67 -7.91
C GLY A 307 5.62 -14.54 -7.23
N LEU A 308 5.93 -15.17 -6.10
CA LEU A 308 5.00 -15.97 -5.32
C LEU A 308 3.80 -15.13 -4.85
N PHE A 309 4.06 -14.03 -4.16
CA PHE A 309 2.98 -13.20 -3.61
C PHE A 309 2.22 -12.44 -4.68
N PHE A 310 2.90 -12.01 -5.75
CA PHE A 310 2.25 -11.47 -6.93
C PHE A 310 1.33 -12.50 -7.60
N TYR A 311 1.74 -13.77 -7.72
CA TYR A 311 0.88 -14.82 -8.26
C TYR A 311 -0.37 -15.06 -7.39
N ILE A 312 -0.23 -15.02 -6.06
CA ILE A 312 -1.37 -15.12 -5.13
C ILE A 312 -2.31 -13.92 -5.32
N LEU A 313 -1.77 -12.70 -5.41
CA LEU A 313 -2.55 -11.49 -5.69
C LEU A 313 -3.25 -11.59 -7.04
N TYR A 314 -2.53 -11.96 -8.09
CA TYR A 314 -3.04 -12.16 -9.43
C TYR A 314 -4.22 -13.13 -9.44
N ARG A 315 -4.09 -14.30 -8.80
CA ARG A 315 -5.20 -15.27 -8.67
C ARG A 315 -6.44 -14.66 -8.01
N LYS A 316 -6.24 -13.82 -7.00
CA LYS A 316 -7.32 -13.12 -6.30
C LYS A 316 -8.02 -12.10 -7.21
N LEU A 317 -7.25 -11.31 -7.95
CA LEU A 317 -7.78 -10.37 -8.94
C LEU A 317 -8.50 -11.11 -10.08
N GLN A 318 -7.96 -12.22 -10.59
CA GLN A 318 -8.61 -13.05 -11.61
C GLN A 318 -9.90 -13.70 -11.10
N ARG A 319 -9.98 -14.06 -9.82
CA ARG A 319 -11.23 -14.54 -9.21
C ARG A 319 -12.30 -13.47 -9.25
N TYR A 320 -11.97 -12.24 -8.88
CA TYR A 320 -12.88 -11.10 -8.98
C TYR A 320 -13.29 -10.86 -10.44
N ARG A 321 -12.33 -10.76 -11.36
CA ARG A 321 -12.58 -10.57 -12.79
C ARG A 321 -13.54 -11.60 -13.38
N ARG A 322 -13.36 -12.89 -13.06
CA ARG A 322 -14.25 -13.96 -13.51
C ARG A 322 -15.64 -13.89 -12.89
N ALA A 323 -15.77 -13.37 -11.67
CA ALA A 323 -17.07 -13.15 -11.05
C ALA A 323 -17.79 -11.96 -11.68
N TYR A 324 -17.05 -10.86 -11.93
CA TYR A 324 -17.55 -9.67 -12.61
C TYR A 324 -18.08 -10.02 -14.01
N LYS A 325 -17.29 -10.70 -14.84
CA LYS A 325 -17.70 -11.13 -16.18
C LYS A 325 -18.95 -12.00 -16.16
N ARG A 326 -19.00 -13.04 -15.33
CA ARG A 326 -20.20 -13.90 -15.23
C ARG A 326 -21.47 -13.14 -14.85
N ALA A 327 -21.35 -12.10 -14.02
CA ALA A 327 -22.49 -11.28 -13.62
C ALA A 327 -22.95 -10.28 -14.69
N HIS A 328 -22.08 -9.91 -15.64
CA HIS A 328 -22.40 -8.94 -16.70
C HIS A 328 -22.71 -9.62 -18.04
N ASP A 329 -21.98 -10.68 -18.39
CA ASP A 329 -22.19 -11.46 -19.61
C ASP A 329 -23.50 -12.29 -19.52
N GLY A 330 -23.92 -12.69 -18.31
CA GLY A 330 -25.20 -13.39 -18.09
C GLY A 330 -26.44 -12.47 -18.13
N ALA A 331 -26.26 -11.15 -18.24
CA ALA A 331 -27.35 -10.20 -18.46
C ALA A 331 -27.62 -9.93 -19.96
N GLU A 332 -26.76 -10.44 -20.85
CA GLU A 332 -26.83 -10.26 -22.30
C GLU A 332 -27.17 -11.56 -23.05
N ASP A 333 -27.76 -12.59 -22.41
CA ASP A 333 -28.26 -13.77 -23.13
C ASP A 333 -29.76 -13.62 -23.47
N PRO A 334 -30.13 -13.29 -24.72
CA PRO A 334 -31.52 -13.13 -25.12
C PRO A 334 -32.24 -14.49 -25.21
N GLU A 335 -31.53 -15.62 -25.14
CA GLU A 335 -32.12 -16.96 -25.32
C GLU A 335 -32.90 -17.45 -24.08
N GLU A 336 -32.68 -16.89 -22.88
CA GLU A 336 -33.47 -17.22 -21.68
C GLU A 336 -34.77 -16.41 -21.53
N MET A 337 -35.05 -15.45 -22.44
CA MET A 337 -36.33 -14.72 -22.50
C MET A 337 -37.21 -15.18 -23.68
N ALA A 338 -37.23 -16.47 -23.99
CA ALA A 338 -38.31 -17.04 -24.78
C ALA A 338 -39.53 -17.28 -23.86
N PRO A 339 -40.66 -16.58 -24.05
CA PRO A 339 -41.88 -16.95 -23.33
C PRO A 339 -42.31 -18.33 -23.82
N ASP A 340 -42.53 -19.24 -22.88
CA ASP A 340 -43.05 -20.58 -23.15
C ASP A 340 -44.50 -20.46 -23.68
N LEU A 341 -44.62 -20.26 -24.99
CA LEU A 341 -45.88 -20.19 -25.72
C LEU A 341 -46.20 -21.57 -26.30
N ALA A 342 -46.40 -22.57 -25.45
CA ALA A 342 -46.85 -23.89 -25.91
C ALA A 342 -47.59 -24.72 -24.85
N GLU A 343 -48.40 -24.13 -23.96
CA GLU A 343 -49.40 -24.90 -23.19
C GLU A 343 -50.74 -24.16 -23.11
N PHE A 344 -51.30 -23.77 -24.25
CA PHE A 344 -52.73 -23.48 -24.37
C PHE A 344 -53.21 -23.83 -25.78
N GLU A 345 -53.44 -25.13 -26.04
CA GLU A 345 -54.43 -25.54 -27.03
C GLU A 345 -55.53 -26.37 -26.35
N ALA A 346 -56.76 -25.96 -26.67
CA ALA A 346 -58.03 -26.19 -26.00
C ALA A 346 -58.63 -27.60 -26.17
N ASP A 347 -59.57 -27.90 -25.28
CA ASP A 347 -60.70 -28.84 -25.49
C ASP A 347 -61.52 -28.50 -26.75
#